data_AF-A0A2H9LBC2-F1
#
_entry.id   AF-A0A2H9LBC2-F1
#
_cell.length_a   1.000
_cell.length_b   1.000
_cell.length_c   1.000
_cell.angle_alpha   90.00
_cell.angle_beta   90.00
_cell.angle_gamma   90.00
#
_symmetry.space_group_name_H-M   'P 1'
#
loop_
_entity.id
_entity.type
_entity.pdbx_description
1 polymer ?
#
loop_
_entity_poly.entity_id
_entity_poly.type
_entity_poly.pdbx_seq_one_letter_code
_entity_poly.pdbx_strand_id
1 'polypeptide(L)'
;MKLKKIILLVIIIAAVYFFYWNTDFGAANQKLKTLDGKYLNGVMPIEEKLNEYKTELGKLKNEYTFKGPSAEKNAINALIDMRLKTIELIDAQKDVDSKYKLLNAADADCKSIYFTDLIAAYDSWGAELDSITKMVSKFEKDFAQYKNDSYLNNLKDSMVGMKQGIGNQKQVLNENC
;
A
#
# COMPACT_ATOMS: atom_id res chain seq x y z
N MET A 1 -15.34 -42.15 10.75
CA MET A 1 -15.77 -41.29 9.63
C MET A 1 -14.98 -39.97 9.46
N LYS A 2 -13.88 -39.70 10.20
CA LYS A 2 -13.21 -38.38 10.21
C LYS A 2 -11.86 -38.33 9.45
N LEU A 3 -11.14 -39.45 9.33
CA LEU A 3 -9.79 -39.48 8.74
C LEU A 3 -9.78 -39.21 7.21
N LYS A 4 -10.75 -39.75 6.46
CA LYS A 4 -10.87 -39.51 5.01
C LYS A 4 -11.11 -38.04 4.65
N LYS A 5 -11.82 -37.29 5.51
CA LYS A 5 -12.10 -35.86 5.29
C LYS A 5 -10.86 -34.99 5.51
N ILE A 6 -10.01 -35.33 6.48
CA ILE A 6 -8.76 -34.60 6.76
C ILE A 6 -7.76 -34.80 5.62
N ILE A 7 -7.59 -36.03 5.13
CA ILE A 7 -6.69 -36.33 4.00
C ILE A 7 -7.14 -35.60 2.73
N LEU A 8 -8.44 -35.58 2.44
CA LEU A 8 -8.98 -34.85 1.30
C LEU A 8 -8.71 -33.34 1.42
N LEU A 9 -8.87 -32.77 2.63
CA LEU A 9 -8.59 -31.36 2.89
C LEU A 9 -7.11 -31.01 2.66
N VAL A 10 -6.19 -31.86 3.13
CA VAL A 10 -4.74 -31.69 2.93
C VAL A 10 -4.36 -31.77 1.46
N ILE A 11 -4.94 -32.72 0.70
CA ILE A 11 -4.70 -32.84 -0.74
C ILE A 11 -5.23 -31.61 -1.48
N ILE A 12 -6.41 -31.09 -1.12
CA ILE A 12 -6.97 -29.87 -1.71
C ILE A 12 -6.08 -28.67 -1.38
N ILE A 13 -5.64 -28.52 -0.13
CA ILE A 13 -4.73 -27.43 0.26
C ILE A 13 -3.40 -27.54 -0.49
N ALA A 14 -2.81 -28.73 -0.59
CA ALA A 14 -1.56 -28.96 -1.32
C ALA A 14 -1.73 -28.70 -2.82
N ALA A 15 -2.84 -29.12 -3.42
CA ALA A 15 -3.14 -28.84 -4.83
C ALA A 15 -3.34 -27.33 -5.05
N VAL A 16 -4.09 -26.64 -4.20
CA VAL A 16 -4.27 -25.18 -4.26
C VAL A 16 -2.94 -24.46 -4.08
N TYR A 17 -2.09 -24.90 -3.16
CA TYR A 17 -0.75 -24.35 -2.97
C TYR A 17 0.14 -24.57 -4.20
N PHE A 18 0.09 -25.78 -4.77
CA PHE A 18 0.86 -26.15 -5.96
C PHE A 18 0.38 -25.37 -7.20
N PHE A 19 -0.93 -25.21 -7.40
CA PHE A 19 -1.47 -24.38 -8.46
C PHE A 19 -1.12 -22.91 -8.24
N TYR A 20 -1.25 -22.39 -7.03
CA TYR A 20 -0.90 -21.00 -6.72
C TYR A 20 0.58 -20.72 -7.04
N TRP A 21 1.51 -21.60 -6.66
CA TRP A 21 2.95 -21.42 -6.93
C TRP A 21 3.36 -21.65 -8.39
N ASN A 22 2.61 -22.43 -9.17
CA ASN A 22 2.86 -22.65 -10.59
C ASN A 22 2.07 -21.71 -11.52
N THR A 23 1.21 -20.84 -10.98
CA THR A 23 0.55 -19.79 -11.78
C THR A 23 1.49 -18.62 -12.03
N ASP A 24 1.29 -17.94 -13.16
CA ASP A 24 1.99 -16.69 -13.46
C ASP A 24 1.73 -15.64 -12.37
N PHE A 25 0.52 -15.64 -11.79
CA PHE A 25 0.18 -14.80 -10.64
C PHE A 25 1.03 -15.08 -9.40
N GLY A 26 1.16 -16.33 -8.95
CA GLY A 26 1.89 -16.64 -7.72
C GLY A 26 3.37 -16.31 -7.80
N ALA A 27 4.01 -16.63 -8.94
CA ALA A 27 5.39 -16.26 -9.20
C ALA A 27 5.58 -14.73 -9.24
N ALA A 28 4.66 -14.01 -9.90
CA ALA A 28 4.69 -12.55 -9.95
C ALA A 28 4.48 -11.89 -8.58
N ASN A 29 3.50 -12.37 -7.80
CA ASN A 29 3.23 -11.86 -6.46
C ASN A 29 4.41 -12.15 -5.53
N GLN A 30 5.12 -13.27 -5.70
CA GLN A 30 6.34 -13.54 -4.94
C GLN A 30 7.49 -12.58 -5.30
N LYS A 31 7.66 -12.23 -6.58
CA LYS A 31 8.60 -11.17 -6.99
C LYS A 31 8.25 -9.83 -6.34
N LEU A 32 6.97 -9.47 -6.31
CA LEU A 32 6.50 -8.25 -5.64
C LEU A 32 6.84 -8.27 -4.15
N LYS A 33 6.51 -9.36 -3.43
CA LYS A 33 6.86 -9.50 -2.00
C LYS A 33 8.36 -9.41 -1.74
N THR A 34 9.18 -9.94 -2.66
CA THR A 34 10.64 -9.85 -2.57
C THR A 34 11.13 -8.42 -2.74
N LEU A 35 10.56 -7.67 -3.71
CA LEU A 35 10.85 -6.24 -3.85
C LEU A 35 10.41 -5.45 -2.62
N ASP A 36 9.21 -5.73 -2.11
CA ASP A 36 8.67 -5.09 -0.90
C ASP A 36 9.65 -5.31 0.27
N GLY A 37 10.12 -6.55 0.51
CA GLY A 37 11.12 -6.82 1.55
C GLY A 37 12.48 -6.15 1.31
N LYS A 38 12.91 -6.01 0.05
CA LYS A 38 14.18 -5.35 -0.30
C LYS A 38 14.15 -3.84 -0.02
N TYR A 39 13.01 -3.20 -0.27
CA TYR A 39 12.91 -1.73 -0.29
C TYR A 39 12.09 -1.12 0.85
N LEU A 40 11.18 -1.87 1.48
CA LEU A 40 10.21 -1.36 2.46
C LEU A 40 10.41 -1.94 3.88
N ASN A 41 11.46 -2.73 4.13
CA ASN A 41 11.70 -3.32 5.46
C ASN A 41 12.01 -2.25 6.53
N GLY A 42 11.00 -1.92 7.35
CA GLY A 42 11.11 -1.39 8.72
C GLY A 42 11.72 0.00 8.94
N VAL A 43 12.25 0.64 7.89
CA VAL A 43 12.89 1.95 7.96
C VAL A 43 12.23 2.81 6.88
N MET A 44 11.91 4.07 7.20
CA MET A 44 11.57 5.08 6.19
C MET A 44 12.55 4.92 5.01
N PRO A 45 12.08 4.52 3.82
CA PRO A 45 13.00 4.30 2.71
C PRO A 45 13.64 5.64 2.33
N ILE A 46 14.98 5.70 2.38
CA ILE A 46 15.78 6.80 1.84
C ILE A 46 15.29 7.07 0.41
N GLU A 47 15.13 8.32 -0.01
CA GLU A 47 14.54 8.69 -1.31
C GLU A 47 15.08 7.87 -2.48
N GLU A 48 16.39 7.61 -2.49
CA GLU A 48 17.05 6.76 -3.48
C GLU A 48 16.43 5.35 -3.56
N LYS A 49 16.14 4.73 -2.41
CA LYS A 49 15.49 3.41 -2.33
C LYS A 49 14.04 3.44 -2.85
N LEU A 50 13.29 4.52 -2.60
CA LEU A 50 11.94 4.65 -3.16
C LEU A 50 11.97 4.83 -4.68
N ASN A 51 12.92 5.61 -5.19
CA ASN A 51 13.08 5.83 -6.62
C ASN A 51 13.50 4.54 -7.35
N GLU A 52 14.41 3.76 -6.75
CA GLU A 52 14.74 2.43 -7.24
C GLU A 52 13.53 1.50 -7.22
N TYR A 53 12.78 1.46 -6.12
CA TYR A 53 11.59 0.63 -5.99
C TYR A 53 10.53 1.00 -7.04
N LYS A 54 10.27 2.30 -7.24
CA LYS A 54 9.38 2.81 -8.30
C LYS A 54 9.85 2.38 -9.69
N THR A 55 11.16 2.42 -9.94
CA THR A 55 11.76 1.98 -11.21
C THR A 55 11.58 0.48 -11.42
N GLU A 56 11.84 -0.34 -10.41
CA GLU A 56 11.66 -1.80 -10.47
C GLU A 56 10.18 -2.19 -10.65
N LEU A 57 9.25 -1.49 -9.98
CA LEU A 57 7.81 -1.66 -10.20
C LEU A 57 7.40 -1.30 -11.62
N GLY A 58 7.96 -0.23 -12.20
CA GLY A 58 7.73 0.15 -13.59
C GLY A 58 8.20 -0.93 -14.58
N LYS A 59 9.37 -1.53 -14.33
CA LYS A 59 9.89 -2.66 -15.11
C LYS A 59 8.97 -3.87 -15.02
N LEU A 60 8.54 -4.24 -13.82
CA LEU A 60 7.60 -5.36 -13.62
C LEU A 60 6.25 -5.08 -14.29
N LYS A 61 5.72 -3.86 -14.20
CA LYS A 61 4.47 -3.48 -14.86
C LYS A 61 4.56 -3.72 -16.37
N ASN A 62 5.67 -3.33 -16.98
CA ASN A 62 5.94 -3.59 -18.39
C ASN A 62 6.08 -5.09 -18.68
N GLU A 63 6.76 -5.87 -17.84
CA GLU A 63 6.91 -7.32 -17.99
C GLU A 63 5.54 -8.03 -18.02
N TYR A 64 4.69 -7.74 -17.04
CA TYR A 64 3.40 -8.42 -16.87
C TYR A 64 2.29 -7.87 -17.76
N THR A 65 2.53 -6.74 -18.44
CA THR A 65 1.63 -6.25 -19.48
C THR A 65 1.53 -7.22 -20.68
N PHE A 66 2.48 -8.15 -20.85
CA PHE A 66 2.52 -9.02 -22.05
C PHE A 66 2.49 -10.53 -21.78
N LYS A 67 2.38 -10.97 -20.52
CA LYS A 67 2.43 -12.40 -20.15
C LYS A 67 1.20 -12.84 -19.35
N GLY A 68 0.79 -14.11 -19.55
CA GLY A 68 -0.23 -14.82 -18.76
C GLY A 68 -1.69 -14.59 -19.16
N PRO A 69 -2.64 -15.30 -18.52
CA PRO A 69 -4.08 -15.10 -18.71
C PRO A 69 -4.51 -13.67 -18.33
N SER A 70 -5.46 -13.09 -19.07
CA SER A 70 -5.86 -11.68 -18.91
C SER A 70 -6.26 -11.32 -17.47
N ALA A 71 -6.92 -12.23 -16.74
CA ALA A 71 -7.33 -11.99 -15.35
C ALA A 71 -6.14 -11.91 -14.38
N GLU A 72 -5.17 -12.82 -14.49
CA GLU A 72 -3.96 -12.83 -13.64
C GLU A 72 -3.08 -11.61 -13.92
N LYS A 73 -2.88 -11.29 -15.21
CA LYS A 73 -2.21 -10.07 -15.65
C LYS A 73 -2.86 -8.82 -15.05
N ASN A 74 -4.19 -8.72 -15.14
CA ASN A 74 -4.90 -7.55 -14.63
C ASN A 74 -4.80 -7.44 -13.10
N ALA A 75 -4.80 -8.57 -12.39
CA ALA A 75 -4.59 -8.60 -10.95
C ALA A 75 -3.17 -8.14 -10.57
N ILE A 76 -2.12 -8.63 -11.24
CA ILE A 76 -0.75 -8.19 -10.99
C ILE A 76 -0.56 -6.70 -11.30
N ASN A 77 -1.09 -6.22 -12.43
CA ASN A 77 -1.02 -4.81 -12.75
C ASN A 77 -1.73 -3.93 -11.71
N ALA A 78 -2.90 -4.36 -11.21
CA ALA A 78 -3.58 -3.66 -10.13
C ALA A 78 -2.78 -3.67 -8.82
N LEU A 79 -2.11 -4.78 -8.49
CA LEU A 79 -1.21 -4.86 -7.33
C LEU A 79 0.03 -3.95 -7.46
N ILE A 80 0.56 -3.79 -8.66
CA ILE A 80 1.66 -2.85 -8.94
C ILE A 80 1.18 -1.41 -8.84
N ASP A 81 0.03 -1.08 -9.41
CA ASP A 81 -0.55 0.26 -9.32
C ASP A 81 -0.83 0.66 -7.88
N MET A 82 -1.34 -0.26 -7.05
CA MET A 82 -1.49 0.00 -5.62
C MET A 82 -0.16 0.29 -4.92
N ARG A 83 0.90 -0.46 -5.23
CA ARG A 83 2.24 -0.21 -4.66
C ARG A 83 2.81 1.14 -5.08
N LEU A 84 2.66 1.51 -6.36
CA LEU A 84 3.07 2.82 -6.86
C LEU A 84 2.31 3.93 -6.13
N LYS A 85 1.01 3.76 -5.92
CA LYS A 85 0.20 4.73 -5.16
C LYS A 85 0.59 4.78 -3.68
N THR A 86 0.99 3.65 -3.07
CA THR A 86 1.56 3.64 -1.71
C THR A 86 2.86 4.45 -1.62
N ILE A 87 3.69 4.48 -2.68
CA ILE A 87 4.88 5.35 -2.70
C ILE A 87 4.46 6.82 -2.68
N GLU A 88 3.46 7.21 -3.47
CA GLU A 88 2.92 8.58 -3.48
C GLU A 88 2.36 8.97 -2.11
N LEU A 89 1.69 8.04 -1.41
CA LEU A 89 1.24 8.23 -0.03
C LEU A 89 2.41 8.48 0.95
N ILE A 90 3.52 7.72 0.81
CA ILE A 90 4.72 7.91 1.63
C ILE A 90 5.34 9.29 1.38
N ASP A 91 5.39 9.74 0.12
CA ASP A 91 5.91 11.06 -0.21
C ASP A 91 5.00 12.19 0.33
N ALA A 92 3.68 12.03 0.27
CA ALA A 92 2.74 12.96 0.90
C ALA A 92 2.91 13.01 2.43
N GLN A 93 3.18 11.87 3.09
CA GLN A 93 3.48 11.84 4.52
C GLN A 93 4.76 12.63 4.86
N LYS A 94 5.79 12.57 4.03
CA LYS A 94 7.02 13.35 4.24
C LYS A 94 6.76 14.86 4.19
N ASP A 95 5.87 15.30 3.30
CA ASP A 95 5.49 16.71 3.25
C ASP A 95 4.83 17.14 4.57
N VAL A 96 3.88 16.34 5.09
CA VAL A 96 3.29 16.55 6.42
C VAL A 96 4.37 16.63 7.50
N ASP A 97 5.31 15.67 7.55
CA ASP A 97 6.39 15.66 8.54
C ASP A 97 7.29 16.90 8.43
N SER A 98 7.56 17.37 7.21
CA SER A 98 8.34 18.58 6.93
C SER A 98 7.60 19.82 7.43
N LYS A 99 6.32 19.98 7.09
CA LYS A 99 5.48 21.09 7.55
C LYS A 99 5.34 21.12 9.07
N TYR A 100 5.22 19.94 9.69
CA TYR A 100 5.14 19.82 11.15
C TYR A 100 6.45 20.27 11.83
N LYS A 101 7.61 19.93 11.25
CA LYS A 101 8.91 20.42 11.76
C LYS A 101 9.03 21.94 11.65
N LEU A 102 8.60 22.52 10.52
CA LEU A 102 8.60 23.96 10.32
C LEU A 102 7.70 24.68 11.34
N LEU A 103 6.50 24.16 11.57
CA LEU A 103 5.57 24.68 12.58
C LEU A 103 6.20 24.71 13.98
N ASN A 104 6.87 23.62 14.37
CA ASN A 104 7.52 23.52 15.69
C ASN A 104 8.75 24.42 15.83
N ALA A 105 9.42 24.73 14.72
CA ALA A 105 10.58 25.63 14.70
C ALA A 105 10.19 27.11 14.55
N ALA A 106 8.92 27.41 14.25
CA ALA A 106 8.48 28.77 13.98
C ALA A 106 8.26 29.60 15.25
N ASP A 107 8.66 30.88 15.17
CA ASP A 107 8.28 31.91 16.14
C ASP A 107 6.75 32.09 16.16
N ALA A 108 6.21 32.55 17.30
CA ALA A 108 4.77 32.63 17.56
C ALA A 108 4.01 33.37 16.44
N ASP A 109 4.59 34.46 15.90
CA ASP A 109 3.97 35.29 14.87
C ASP A 109 3.88 34.60 13.49
N CYS A 110 4.75 33.60 13.24
CA CYS A 110 4.80 32.86 11.97
C CYS A 110 4.02 31.54 12.00
N LYS A 111 3.58 31.08 13.18
CA LYS A 111 2.92 29.77 13.32
C LYS A 111 1.64 29.64 12.50
N SER A 112 0.84 30.71 12.39
CA SER A 112 -0.43 30.70 11.64
C SER A 112 -0.26 30.33 10.16
N ILE A 113 0.84 30.75 9.52
CA ILE A 113 1.18 30.40 8.13
C ILE A 113 1.49 28.91 8.03
N TYR A 114 2.34 28.40 8.91
CA TYR A 114 2.71 26.98 8.93
C TYR A 114 1.55 26.06 9.33
N PHE A 115 0.60 26.53 10.13
CA PHE A 115 -0.63 25.79 10.43
C PHE A 115 -1.49 25.57 9.18
N THR A 116 -1.69 26.61 8.38
CA THR A 116 -2.48 26.51 7.14
C THR A 116 -1.84 25.53 6.15
N ASP A 117 -0.52 25.64 5.98
CA ASP A 117 0.27 24.73 5.14
C ASP A 117 0.19 23.27 5.64
N LEU A 118 0.27 23.06 6.96
CA LEU A 118 0.19 21.73 7.55
C LEU A 118 -1.20 21.10 7.37
N ILE A 119 -2.28 21.86 7.51
CA ILE A 119 -3.64 21.37 7.27
C ILE A 119 -3.80 20.96 5.80
N ALA A 120 -3.31 21.78 4.87
CA ALA A 120 -3.33 21.45 3.44
C ALA A 120 -2.55 20.17 3.12
N ALA A 121 -1.39 19.97 3.77
CA ALA A 121 -0.61 18.74 3.65
C ALA A 121 -1.40 17.52 4.20
N TYR A 122 -2.08 17.65 5.33
CA TYR A 122 -2.95 16.59 5.86
C TYR A 122 -4.13 16.26 4.93
N ASP A 123 -4.73 17.25 4.28
CA ASP A 123 -5.81 17.04 3.30
C ASP A 123 -5.32 16.30 2.06
N SER A 124 -4.15 16.69 1.54
CA SER A 124 -3.49 15.99 0.44
C SER A 124 -3.18 14.54 0.81
N TRP A 125 -2.60 14.31 1.99
CA TRP A 125 -2.29 12.96 2.48
C TRP A 125 -3.56 12.11 2.67
N GLY A 126 -4.65 12.70 3.17
CA GLY A 126 -5.95 12.04 3.28
C GLY A 126 -6.56 11.66 1.93
N ALA A 127 -6.45 12.51 0.91
CA ALA A 127 -6.94 12.23 -0.44
C ALA A 127 -6.20 11.06 -1.10
N GLU A 128 -4.88 10.98 -0.92
CA GLU A 128 -4.05 9.86 -1.36
C GLU A 128 -4.48 8.54 -0.70
N LEU A 129 -4.75 8.59 0.60
CA LEU A 129 -5.22 7.45 1.38
C LEU A 129 -6.59 6.94 0.93
N ASP A 130 -7.50 7.85 0.56
CA ASP A 130 -8.80 7.52 -0.01
C ASP A 130 -8.71 6.92 -1.40
N SER A 131 -7.76 7.39 -2.22
CA SER A 131 -7.49 6.80 -3.53
C SER A 131 -7.07 5.34 -3.40
N ILE A 132 -6.12 5.04 -2.50
CA ILE A 132 -5.67 3.66 -2.25
C ILE A 132 -6.82 2.81 -1.71
N THR A 133 -7.64 3.35 -0.80
CA THR A 133 -8.81 2.64 -0.26
C THR A 133 -9.74 2.16 -1.38
N LYS A 134 -10.04 3.05 -2.35
CA LYS A 134 -10.88 2.72 -3.51
C LYS A 134 -10.24 1.66 -4.41
N MET A 135 -8.92 1.72 -4.60
CA MET A 135 -8.18 0.72 -5.38
C MET A 135 -8.25 -0.66 -4.74
N VAL A 136 -8.09 -0.75 -3.41
CA VAL A 136 -8.22 -2.00 -2.66
C VAL A 136 -9.64 -2.57 -2.79
N SER A 137 -10.67 -1.75 -2.56
CA SER A 137 -12.07 -2.21 -2.70
C SER A 137 -12.38 -2.69 -4.13
N LYS A 138 -11.86 -2.00 -5.14
CA LYS A 138 -12.00 -2.42 -6.54
C LYS A 138 -11.28 -3.75 -6.79
N PHE A 139 -10.05 -3.89 -6.30
CA PHE A 139 -9.28 -5.13 -6.44
C PHE A 139 -10.03 -6.33 -5.86
N GLU A 140 -10.59 -6.20 -4.66
CA GLU A 140 -11.33 -7.30 -4.03
C GLU A 140 -12.62 -7.67 -4.78
N LYS A 141 -13.27 -6.68 -5.39
CA LYS A 141 -14.45 -6.91 -6.22
C LYS A 141 -14.07 -7.62 -7.53
N ASP A 142 -13.05 -7.12 -8.22
CA ASP A 142 -12.65 -7.62 -9.54
C ASP A 142 -11.88 -8.95 -9.45
N PHE A 143 -11.23 -9.22 -8.32
CA PHE A 143 -10.40 -10.39 -8.08
C PHE A 143 -10.68 -11.06 -6.72
N ALA A 144 -11.94 -11.37 -6.45
CA ALA A 144 -12.41 -11.93 -5.17
C ALA A 144 -11.65 -13.18 -4.69
N GLN A 145 -11.08 -13.96 -5.61
CA GLN A 145 -10.22 -15.11 -5.30
C GLN A 145 -8.92 -14.75 -4.56
N TYR A 146 -8.47 -13.49 -4.63
CA TYR A 146 -7.26 -12.99 -3.99
C TYR A 146 -7.54 -12.05 -2.79
N LYS A 147 -8.79 -11.93 -2.34
CA LYS A 147 -9.18 -11.03 -1.23
C LYS A 147 -8.42 -11.25 0.08
N ASN A 148 -7.91 -12.46 0.30
CA ASN A 148 -7.15 -12.84 1.50
C ASN A 148 -5.63 -12.69 1.31
N ASP A 149 -5.18 -12.00 0.26
CA ASP A 149 -3.75 -11.73 0.11
C ASP A 149 -3.24 -10.87 1.27
N SER A 150 -2.10 -11.28 1.83
CA SER A 150 -1.51 -10.66 3.02
C SER A 150 -1.18 -9.18 2.83
N TYR A 151 -0.78 -8.77 1.63
CA TYR A 151 -0.46 -7.37 1.35
C TYR A 151 -1.72 -6.50 1.44
N LEU A 152 -2.84 -6.96 0.87
CA LEU A 152 -4.11 -6.22 0.91
C LEU A 152 -4.62 -6.04 2.34
N ASN A 153 -4.53 -7.08 3.16
CA ASN A 153 -4.94 -7.01 4.56
C ASN A 153 -4.07 -6.03 5.35
N ASN A 154 -2.74 -6.14 5.23
CA ASN A 154 -1.82 -5.23 5.91
C ASN A 154 -2.02 -3.77 5.45
N LEU A 155 -2.28 -3.56 4.15
CA LEU A 155 -2.54 -2.23 3.61
C LEU A 155 -3.83 -1.65 4.18
N LYS A 156 -4.91 -2.44 4.27
CA LYS A 156 -6.17 -2.01 4.90
C LYS A 156 -5.99 -1.62 6.36
N ASP A 157 -5.33 -2.46 7.14
CA ASP A 157 -5.10 -2.20 8.57
C ASP A 157 -4.30 -0.91 8.75
N SER A 158 -3.28 -0.72 7.91
CA SER A 158 -2.47 0.51 7.88
C SER A 158 -3.30 1.74 7.50
N MET A 159 -4.19 1.63 6.51
CA MET A 159 -5.06 2.74 6.09
C MET A 159 -6.03 3.16 7.20
N VAL A 160 -6.59 2.19 7.94
CA VAL A 160 -7.47 2.49 9.08
C VAL A 160 -6.71 3.28 10.16
N GLY A 161 -5.51 2.82 10.52
CA GLY A 161 -4.67 3.52 11.50
C GLY A 161 -4.29 4.93 11.04
N MET A 162 -3.89 5.10 9.78
CA MET A 162 -3.54 6.40 9.21
C MET A 162 -4.73 7.36 9.17
N LYS A 163 -5.94 6.89 8.78
CA LYS A 163 -7.15 7.74 8.77
C LYS A 163 -7.48 8.28 10.15
N GLN A 164 -7.41 7.43 11.17
CA GLN A 164 -7.62 7.83 12.56
C GLN A 164 -6.55 8.83 13.01
N GLY A 165 -5.29 8.58 12.67
CA GLY A 165 -4.17 9.50 12.97
C GLY A 165 -4.35 10.88 12.37
N ILE A 166 -4.70 10.97 11.08
CA ILE A 166 -4.96 12.24 10.38
C ILE A 166 -6.13 12.97 11.05
N GLY A 167 -7.24 12.28 11.31
CA GLY A 167 -8.42 12.87 11.96
C GLY A 167 -8.09 13.47 13.33
N ASN A 168 -7.38 12.72 14.18
CA ASN A 168 -6.99 13.16 15.52
C ASN A 168 -6.04 14.37 15.45
N GLN A 169 -5.05 14.35 14.56
CA GLN A 169 -4.10 15.47 14.42
C GLN A 169 -4.80 16.74 13.93
N LYS A 170 -5.70 16.63 12.95
CA LYS A 170 -6.49 17.78 12.48
C LYS A 170 -7.36 18.37 13.59
N GLN A 171 -7.97 17.53 14.43
CA GLN A 171 -8.75 18.00 15.58
C GLN A 171 -7.86 18.77 16.57
N VAL A 172 -6.71 18.21 16.95
CA VAL A 172 -5.76 18.87 17.86
C VAL A 172 -5.28 20.21 17.30
N LEU A 173 -4.99 20.29 16.00
CA LEU A 173 -4.56 21.54 15.36
C LEU A 173 -5.67 22.61 15.38
N ASN A 174 -6.92 22.21 15.14
CA ASN A 174 -8.07 23.11 15.17
C ASN A 174 -8.43 23.60 16.59
N GLU A 175 -8.13 22.83 17.63
CA GLU A 175 -8.40 23.20 19.03
C GLU A 175 -7.32 24.12 19.63
N ASN A 176 -6.12 24.17 19.04
CA ASN A 176 -4.97 24.94 19.53
C ASN A 176 -4.65 26.20 18.69
N CYS A 177 -5.51 26.54 17.71
CA CYS A 177 -5.50 27.79 16.97
C CYS A 177 -6.72 28.64 17.35
#